data_AF-A0A419EEU8-F1
#
_entry.id   AF-A0A419EEU8-F1
#
_cell.length_a   1.000
_cell.length_b   1.000
_cell.length_c   1.000
_cell.angle_alpha   90.00
_cell.angle_beta   90.00
_cell.angle_gamma   90.00
#
_symmetry.space_group_name_H-M   'P 1'
#
loop_
_entity.id
_entity.type
_entity.pdbx_description
1 polymer ?
#
loop_
_entity_poly.entity_id
_entity_poly.type
_entity_poly.pdbx_seq_one_letter_code
_entity_poly.pdbx_strand_id
1 'polypeptide(L)'
;MCASPDDTIGFIPALGYVIANQLCGVEPGLAAERRGWNVYWTGFFVARDSEFQTLEDLAGATWAYPDAGSTSGYLYPASIFSDLGVELGETVEAGGHPQSILAVYNGQADVATAFFSAPLLPEGSWAMGDAPDVPDEVVDSCAPNADDELWCGEYRVLDARGTVTADAPDVVQQVRILTLSKEIPNDTMSFSPDFPVELRQTIIDALIEFIDLENPDCANSLCNEKFYGWTAVGPIADENFDGVRILVAQQGITLEDLGK
;
A
#
# COMPACT_ATOMS: atom_id res chain seq x y z
N MET A 1 3.27 -5.78 -20.17
CA MET A 1 3.01 -4.44 -20.74
C MET A 1 3.92 -4.12 -21.93
N CYS A 2 5.24 -4.27 -21.85
CA CYS A 2 6.14 -3.98 -22.99
C CYS A 2 6.18 -5.03 -24.12
N ALA A 3 5.26 -6.00 -24.11
CA ALA A 3 5.29 -7.15 -25.02
C ALA A 3 4.47 -6.91 -26.30
N SER A 4 3.35 -6.18 -26.20
CA SER A 4 2.48 -5.86 -27.32
C SER A 4 1.95 -4.42 -27.17
N PRO A 5 2.17 -3.54 -28.17
CA PRO A 5 1.92 -2.11 -28.03
C PRO A 5 0.45 -1.72 -28.21
N ASP A 6 -0.39 -2.56 -28.83
CA ASP A 6 -1.74 -2.19 -29.29
C ASP A 6 -2.90 -2.97 -28.64
N ASP A 7 -2.64 -3.97 -27.81
CA ASP A 7 -3.68 -4.83 -27.23
C ASP A 7 -3.49 -5.19 -25.75
N THR A 8 -2.55 -4.55 -25.05
CA THR A 8 -2.23 -4.91 -23.66
C THR A 8 -2.81 -3.93 -22.65
N ILE A 9 -3.49 -4.47 -21.64
CA ILE A 9 -3.98 -3.77 -20.45
C ILE A 9 -3.40 -4.45 -19.22
N GLY A 10 -3.06 -3.67 -18.19
CA GLY A 10 -2.62 -4.20 -16.91
C GLY A 10 -3.11 -3.38 -15.73
N PHE A 11 -3.44 -4.06 -14.64
CA PHE A 11 -3.66 -3.45 -13.33
C PHE A 11 -2.35 -3.53 -12.56
N ILE A 12 -1.62 -2.43 -12.52
CA ILE A 12 -0.24 -2.42 -12.03
C ILE A 12 -0.05 -1.40 -10.91
N PRO A 13 0.79 -1.71 -9.91
CA PRO A 13 1.12 -0.77 -8.85
C PRO A 13 1.95 0.39 -9.38
N ALA A 14 2.04 1.47 -8.61
CA ALA A 14 2.65 2.73 -9.02
C ALA A 14 4.09 2.60 -9.56
N LEU A 15 4.93 1.77 -8.92
CA LEU A 15 6.28 1.49 -9.42
C LEU A 15 6.25 0.76 -10.77
N GLY A 16 5.43 -0.29 -10.88
CA GLY A 16 5.29 -1.06 -12.12
C GLY A 16 4.84 -0.19 -13.28
N TYR A 17 3.95 0.77 -13.01
CA TYR A 17 3.56 1.80 -13.98
C TYR A 17 4.73 2.68 -14.39
N VAL A 18 5.47 3.29 -13.45
CA VAL A 18 6.61 4.16 -13.76
C VAL A 18 7.64 3.46 -14.64
N ILE A 19 7.96 2.21 -14.30
CA ILE A 19 8.91 1.39 -15.06
C ILE A 19 8.38 1.13 -16.48
N ALA A 20 7.12 0.74 -16.61
CA ALA A 20 6.53 0.43 -17.91
C ALA A 20 6.34 1.68 -18.79
N ASN A 21 5.98 2.81 -18.18
CA ASN A 21 5.91 4.10 -18.85
C ASN A 21 7.28 4.49 -19.41
N GLN A 22 8.34 4.38 -18.59
CA GLN A 22 9.69 4.73 -19.01
C GLN A 22 10.28 3.79 -20.07
N LEU A 23 10.04 2.47 -19.95
CA LEU A 23 10.60 1.47 -20.86
C LEU A 23 9.87 1.38 -22.20
N CYS A 24 8.54 1.52 -22.17
CA CYS A 24 7.72 1.19 -23.33
C CYS A 24 6.50 2.08 -23.52
N GLY A 25 6.45 3.26 -22.89
CA GLY A 25 5.43 4.28 -23.17
C GLY A 25 4.02 3.93 -22.70
N VAL A 26 3.88 3.05 -21.71
CA VAL A 26 2.59 2.72 -21.10
C VAL A 26 1.92 3.97 -20.55
N GLU A 27 0.62 4.10 -20.76
CA GLU A 27 -0.19 5.24 -20.34
C GLU A 27 -1.22 4.84 -19.27
N PRO A 28 -1.53 5.71 -18.30
CA PRO A 28 -2.51 5.42 -17.27
C PRO A 28 -3.94 5.64 -17.80
N GLY A 29 -4.90 4.91 -17.26
CA GLY A 29 -6.32 5.08 -17.58
C GLY A 29 -7.14 5.44 -16.35
N LEU A 30 -7.23 4.51 -15.40
CA LEU A 30 -8.00 4.67 -14.16
C LEU A 30 -7.15 4.28 -12.96
N ALA A 31 -7.26 5.03 -11.87
CA ALA A 31 -6.77 4.62 -10.56
C ALA A 31 -7.86 3.94 -9.77
N ALA A 32 -7.46 2.91 -9.03
CA ALA A 32 -8.30 2.28 -8.03
C ALA A 32 -8.59 3.24 -6.87
N GLU A 33 -9.83 3.27 -6.44
CA GLU A 33 -10.23 3.88 -5.17
C GLU A 33 -10.67 2.79 -4.19
N ARG A 34 -10.18 2.89 -2.96
CA ARG A 34 -10.55 2.01 -1.85
C ARG A 34 -11.12 2.87 -0.73
N ARG A 35 -12.43 2.77 -0.53
CA ARG A 35 -13.19 3.42 0.57
C ARG A 35 -12.98 4.94 0.60
N GLY A 36 -13.06 5.61 -0.54
CA GLY A 36 -12.85 7.06 -0.64
C GLY A 36 -11.40 7.48 -0.91
N TRP A 37 -10.45 6.54 -0.97
CA TRP A 37 -9.04 6.84 -1.15
C TRP A 37 -8.49 6.27 -2.46
N ASN A 38 -8.09 7.17 -3.36
CA ASN A 38 -7.32 6.84 -4.58
C ASN A 38 -5.80 6.80 -4.32
N VAL A 39 -5.42 6.94 -3.06
CA VAL A 39 -4.05 6.89 -2.54
C VAL A 39 -3.99 5.94 -1.36
N TYR A 40 -2.78 5.53 -1.00
CA TYR A 40 -2.46 4.80 0.21
C TYR A 40 -1.13 5.32 0.77
N TRP A 41 -0.66 4.74 1.87
CA TRP A 41 0.57 5.17 2.52
C TRP A 41 1.46 3.99 2.89
N THR A 42 2.71 4.30 3.21
CA THR A 42 3.56 3.44 4.03
C THR A 42 3.19 3.66 5.49
N GLY A 43 2.89 2.59 6.21
CA GLY A 43 2.92 2.58 7.67
C GLY A 43 4.28 2.10 8.16
N PHE A 44 4.81 2.79 9.17
CA PHE A 44 5.97 2.36 9.94
C PHE A 44 5.46 1.74 11.24
N PHE A 45 5.65 0.44 11.41
CA PHE A 45 5.08 -0.35 12.49
C PHE A 45 6.18 -0.75 13.48
N VAL A 46 5.96 -0.51 14.76
CA VAL A 46 6.91 -0.84 15.84
C VAL A 46 6.19 -1.57 16.96
N ALA A 47 6.93 -2.25 17.83
CA ALA A 47 6.35 -2.82 19.04
C ALA A 47 5.65 -1.73 19.87
N ARG A 48 4.47 -2.01 20.39
CA ARG A 48 3.64 -1.01 21.09
C ARG A 48 4.33 -0.44 22.31
N ASP A 49 5.09 -1.27 23.03
CA ASP A 49 5.89 -0.92 24.20
C ASP A 49 7.30 -0.37 23.87
N SER A 50 7.65 -0.23 22.59
CA SER A 50 8.93 0.35 22.18
C SER A 50 9.06 1.84 22.54
N GLU A 51 10.30 2.27 22.79
CA GLU A 51 10.63 3.65 23.10
C GLU A 51 10.60 4.59 21.87
N PHE A 52 10.54 4.05 20.64
CA PHE A 52 10.59 4.81 19.38
C PHE A 52 9.42 5.80 19.24
N GLN A 53 9.70 7.09 19.09
CA GLN A 53 8.68 8.13 18.90
C GLN A 53 8.77 8.80 17.53
N THR A 54 9.95 8.78 16.89
CA THR A 54 10.16 9.34 15.56
C THR A 54 10.95 8.38 14.66
N LEU A 55 11.04 8.70 13.37
CA LEU A 55 11.84 7.91 12.43
C LEU A 55 13.34 7.99 12.74
N GLU A 56 13.80 9.10 13.31
CA GLU A 56 15.20 9.28 13.73
C GLU A 56 15.59 8.37 14.88
N ASP A 57 14.64 8.00 15.75
CA ASP A 57 14.89 7.05 16.84
C ASP A 57 15.20 5.63 16.31
N LEU A 58 14.88 5.33 15.05
CA LEU A 58 15.12 4.02 14.43
C LEU A 58 16.58 3.80 14.02
N ALA A 59 17.50 4.75 14.30
CA ALA A 59 18.91 4.57 13.99
C ALA A 59 19.49 3.32 14.68
N GLY A 60 20.04 2.40 13.88
CA GLY A 60 20.54 1.10 14.33
C GLY A 60 19.47 0.04 14.62
N ALA A 61 18.18 0.35 14.44
CA ALA A 61 17.09 -0.59 14.62
C ALA A 61 17.05 -1.65 13.50
N THR A 62 16.60 -2.85 13.83
CA THR A 62 16.39 -3.94 12.87
C THR A 62 15.13 -3.68 12.06
N TRP A 63 15.26 -3.66 10.73
CA TRP A 63 14.16 -3.30 9.82
C TRP A 63 13.66 -4.49 9.00
N ALA A 64 12.39 -4.84 9.17
CA ALA A 64 11.69 -5.81 8.34
C ALA A 64 10.89 -5.15 7.21
N TYR A 65 11.03 -5.66 6.00
CA TYR A 65 10.29 -5.21 4.82
C TYR A 65 9.89 -6.42 3.95
N PRO A 66 8.85 -6.30 3.11
CA PRO A 66 8.37 -7.41 2.29
C PRO A 66 9.41 -7.90 1.28
N ASP A 67 9.80 -7.02 0.36
CA ASP A 67 10.76 -7.26 -0.72
C ASP A 67 11.31 -5.92 -1.22
N ALA A 68 12.47 -5.94 -1.87
CA ALA A 68 13.15 -4.73 -2.36
C ALA A 68 12.38 -4.00 -3.49
N GLY A 69 11.46 -4.66 -4.18
CA GLY A 69 10.61 -4.07 -5.21
C GLY A 69 9.33 -3.43 -4.66
N SER A 70 9.07 -3.56 -3.37
CA SER A 70 7.86 -3.01 -2.75
C SER A 70 7.92 -1.49 -2.62
N THR A 71 6.95 -0.80 -3.23
CA THR A 71 6.83 0.67 -3.16
C THR A 71 6.69 1.16 -1.72
N SER A 72 5.68 0.70 -0.98
CA SER A 72 5.45 1.10 0.42
C SER A 72 6.27 0.29 1.41
N GLY A 73 6.67 -0.92 1.05
CA GLY A 73 7.43 -1.79 1.93
C GLY A 73 8.91 -1.46 1.99
N TYR A 74 9.51 -0.96 0.90
CA TYR A 74 10.97 -0.77 0.83
C TYR A 74 11.37 0.57 0.22
N LEU A 75 10.92 0.88 -1.00
CA LEU A 75 11.46 2.03 -1.76
C LEU A 75 11.18 3.39 -1.11
N TYR A 76 9.94 3.64 -0.70
CA TYR A 76 9.58 4.84 0.04
C TYR A 76 10.31 4.91 1.40
N PRO A 77 10.25 3.86 2.26
CA PRO A 77 11.01 3.84 3.50
C PRO A 77 12.51 4.11 3.32
N ALA A 78 13.18 3.41 2.41
CA ALA A 78 14.61 3.54 2.17
C ALA A 78 14.99 4.97 1.78
N SER A 79 14.18 5.62 0.93
CA SER A 79 14.41 7.01 0.58
C SER A 79 14.17 7.95 1.75
N ILE A 80 13.13 7.71 2.55
CA ILE A 80 12.84 8.53 3.74
C ILE A 80 13.98 8.43 4.75
N PHE A 81 14.48 7.22 5.03
CA PHE A 81 15.62 7.02 5.92
C PHE A 81 16.88 7.71 5.38
N SER A 82 17.16 7.58 4.09
CA SER A 82 18.29 8.27 3.45
C SER A 82 18.16 9.80 3.53
N ASP A 83 16.99 10.37 3.27
CA ASP A 83 16.75 11.81 3.31
C ASP A 83 16.88 12.38 4.74
N LEU A 84 16.51 11.58 5.75
CA LEU A 84 16.66 11.92 7.17
C LEU A 84 18.08 11.63 7.70
N GLY A 85 18.92 10.92 6.96
CA GLY A 85 20.23 10.45 7.42
C GLY A 85 20.15 9.40 8.53
N VAL A 86 19.07 8.61 8.55
CA VAL A 86 18.84 7.53 9.51
C VAL A 86 19.44 6.25 8.96
N GLU A 87 20.51 5.78 9.60
CA GLU A 87 21.16 4.52 9.26
C GLU A 87 20.54 3.39 10.10
N LEU A 88 19.84 2.47 9.45
CA LEU A 88 19.27 1.29 10.11
C LEU A 88 20.35 0.24 10.41
N GLY A 89 20.02 -0.69 11.31
CA GLY A 89 20.89 -1.80 11.69
C GLY A 89 20.79 -2.99 10.73
N GLU A 90 20.38 -4.14 11.26
CA GLU A 90 20.12 -5.33 10.44
C GLU A 90 18.84 -5.14 9.60
N THR A 91 18.78 -5.79 8.43
CA THR A 91 17.59 -5.79 7.58
C THR A 91 17.08 -7.20 7.35
N VAL A 92 15.75 -7.34 7.32
CA VAL A 92 15.05 -8.61 7.15
C VAL A 92 14.07 -8.49 5.98
N GLU A 93 14.40 -9.12 4.85
CA GLU A 93 13.46 -9.32 3.76
C GLU A 93 12.49 -10.45 4.14
N ALA A 94 11.30 -10.08 4.60
CA ALA A 94 10.32 -10.97 5.22
C ALA A 94 9.47 -11.74 4.19
N GLY A 95 9.50 -11.33 2.92
CA GLY A 95 8.78 -11.96 1.81
C GLY A 95 7.35 -11.48 1.58
N GLY A 96 6.82 -10.59 2.44
CA GLY A 96 5.48 -10.03 2.30
C GLY A 96 5.07 -9.09 3.43
N HIS A 97 4.05 -8.25 3.19
CA HIS A 97 3.53 -7.32 4.19
C HIS A 97 3.08 -8.02 5.48
N PRO A 98 2.35 -9.16 5.44
CA PRO A 98 1.98 -9.89 6.65
C PRO A 98 3.22 -10.34 7.44
N GLN A 99 4.24 -10.86 6.75
CA GLN A 99 5.47 -11.37 7.36
C GLN A 99 6.30 -10.25 7.98
N SER A 100 6.33 -9.04 7.40
CA SER A 100 6.98 -7.88 8.03
C SER A 100 6.32 -7.51 9.35
N ILE A 101 4.98 -7.46 9.39
CA ILE A 101 4.24 -7.20 10.63
C ILE A 101 4.52 -8.28 11.67
N LEU A 102 4.51 -9.55 11.25
CA LEU A 102 4.82 -10.68 12.13
C LEU A 102 6.27 -10.65 12.64
N ALA A 103 7.23 -10.10 11.88
CA ALA A 103 8.61 -9.95 12.34
C ALA A 103 8.70 -9.02 13.56
N VAL A 104 7.98 -7.90 13.55
CA VAL A 104 7.89 -7.00 14.73
C VAL A 104 7.11 -7.66 15.86
N TYR A 105 5.94 -8.24 15.56
CA TYR A 105 5.12 -8.94 16.55
C TYR A 105 5.90 -10.02 17.31
N ASN A 106 6.76 -10.77 16.61
CA ASN A 106 7.58 -11.84 17.20
C ASN A 106 8.92 -11.36 17.78
N GLY A 107 9.19 -10.05 17.80
CA GLY A 107 10.45 -9.47 18.30
C GLY A 107 11.68 -9.83 17.46
N GLN A 108 11.50 -10.16 16.18
CA GLN A 108 12.58 -10.45 15.23
C GLN A 108 13.09 -9.18 14.55
N ALA A 109 12.27 -8.14 14.51
CA ALA A 109 12.62 -6.82 14.01
C ALA A 109 12.08 -5.74 14.95
N ASP A 110 12.74 -4.59 14.97
CA ASP A 110 12.36 -3.44 15.78
C ASP A 110 11.32 -2.57 15.08
N VAL A 111 11.40 -2.51 13.74
CA VAL A 111 10.47 -1.78 12.87
C VAL A 111 10.13 -2.60 11.62
N ALA A 112 8.88 -2.52 11.19
CA ALA A 112 8.40 -3.04 9.93
C ALA A 112 7.78 -1.95 9.08
N THR A 113 7.89 -2.08 7.77
CA THR A 113 7.24 -1.19 6.81
C THR A 113 6.27 -1.97 5.94
N ALA A 114 5.04 -1.48 5.87
CA ALA A 114 3.99 -2.09 5.08
C ALA A 114 2.96 -1.07 4.59
N PHE A 115 1.97 -1.51 3.82
CA PHE A 115 0.89 -0.61 3.41
C PHE A 115 0.06 -0.16 4.63
N PHE A 116 -0.39 1.08 4.56
CA PHE A 116 -1.43 1.63 5.41
C PHE A 116 -2.62 2.04 4.56
N SER A 117 -3.81 1.69 5.02
CA SER A 117 -5.08 2.19 4.53
C SER A 117 -5.88 2.68 5.73
N ALA A 118 -6.55 3.83 5.56
CA ALA A 118 -7.27 4.46 6.64
C ALA A 118 -8.32 3.52 7.26
N PRO A 119 -8.46 3.48 8.60
CA PRO A 119 -9.46 2.66 9.26
C PRO A 119 -10.88 3.13 8.93
N LEU A 120 -11.86 2.25 9.04
CA LEU A 120 -13.26 2.72 9.12
C LEU A 120 -13.52 3.20 10.54
N LEU A 121 -14.01 4.43 10.64
CA LEU A 121 -14.39 5.04 11.91
C LEU A 121 -15.87 4.73 12.23
N PRO A 122 -16.25 4.69 13.53
CA PRO A 122 -17.66 4.60 13.92
C PRO A 122 -18.50 5.77 13.42
N GLU A 123 -17.92 6.97 13.41
CA GLU A 123 -18.54 8.19 12.91
C GLU A 123 -17.53 9.00 12.08
N GLY A 124 -18.02 9.60 11.00
CA GLY A 124 -17.20 10.43 10.12
C GLY A 124 -16.27 9.62 9.22
N SER A 125 -15.19 10.27 8.80
CA SER A 125 -14.17 9.73 7.91
C SER A 125 -12.81 10.17 8.40
N TRP A 126 -11.83 9.27 8.38
CA TRP A 126 -10.44 9.61 8.67
C TRP A 126 -9.98 10.71 7.71
N ALA A 127 -9.15 11.63 8.19
CA ALA A 127 -8.55 12.68 7.39
C ALA A 127 -7.03 12.70 7.58
N MET A 128 -6.32 13.19 6.56
CA MET A 128 -4.88 13.38 6.68
C MET A 128 -4.56 14.33 7.84
N GLY A 129 -3.73 13.87 8.77
CA GLY A 129 -3.39 14.56 10.02
C GLY A 129 -4.07 14.00 11.25
N ASP A 130 -5.09 13.14 11.10
CA ASP A 130 -5.62 12.34 12.20
C ASP A 130 -4.59 11.30 12.65
N ALA A 131 -4.75 10.78 13.87
CA ALA A 131 -3.92 9.69 14.37
C ALA A 131 -4.01 8.49 13.41
N PRO A 132 -2.88 7.88 13.03
CA PRO A 132 -2.90 6.76 12.09
C PRO A 132 -3.35 5.45 12.75
N ASP A 133 -3.18 5.32 14.06
CA ASP A 133 -3.59 4.14 14.82
C ASP A 133 -4.97 4.35 15.48
N VAL A 134 -5.60 3.25 15.89
CA VAL A 134 -6.85 3.30 16.67
C VAL A 134 -6.60 3.98 18.03
N PRO A 135 -7.62 4.62 18.64
CA PRO A 135 -7.47 5.22 19.97
C PRO A 135 -6.99 4.21 21.02
N ASP A 136 -6.15 4.64 21.95
CA ASP A 136 -5.57 3.77 22.99
C ASP A 136 -6.65 3.08 23.84
N GLU A 137 -7.81 3.73 24.02
CA GLU A 137 -8.92 3.20 24.82
C GLU A 137 -9.60 1.97 24.21
N VAL A 138 -9.45 1.74 22.90
CA VAL A 138 -10.05 0.60 22.20
C VAL A 138 -9.04 -0.50 21.85
N VAL A 139 -7.74 -0.28 22.08
CA VAL A 139 -6.68 -1.25 21.73
C VAL A 139 -6.91 -2.61 22.37
N ASP A 140 -7.27 -2.65 23.65
CA ASP A 140 -7.50 -3.92 24.37
C ASP A 140 -8.70 -4.72 23.80
N SER A 141 -9.61 -4.05 23.08
CA SER A 141 -10.78 -4.68 22.47
C SER A 141 -10.52 -5.22 21.05
N CYS A 142 -9.33 -4.99 20.48
CA CYS A 142 -9.02 -5.41 19.13
C CYS A 142 -9.01 -6.93 18.97
N ALA A 143 -9.81 -7.45 18.04
CA ALA A 143 -9.85 -8.88 17.71
C ALA A 143 -10.42 -9.11 16.30
N PRO A 144 -10.08 -10.24 15.65
CA PRO A 144 -10.79 -10.66 14.46
C PRO A 144 -12.24 -11.05 14.77
N ASN A 145 -13.15 -10.73 13.86
CA ASN A 145 -14.52 -11.24 13.87
C ASN A 145 -14.61 -12.62 13.18
N ALA A 146 -15.83 -13.13 12.96
CA ALA A 146 -16.04 -14.44 12.34
C ALA A 146 -15.63 -14.53 10.86
N ASP A 147 -15.40 -13.39 10.20
CA ASP A 147 -14.98 -13.27 8.80
C ASP A 147 -13.48 -12.96 8.65
N ASP A 148 -12.73 -13.05 9.76
CA ASP A 148 -11.31 -12.71 9.96
C ASP A 148 -10.99 -11.21 9.85
N GLU A 149 -12.02 -10.35 9.85
CA GLU A 149 -11.84 -8.90 9.80
C GLU A 149 -11.40 -8.37 11.17
N LEU A 150 -10.38 -7.50 11.19
CA LEU A 150 -9.84 -6.94 12.42
C LEU A 150 -10.63 -5.71 12.89
N TRP A 151 -11.25 -5.81 14.06
CA TRP A 151 -12.06 -4.74 14.66
C TRP A 151 -11.55 -4.38 16.04
N CYS A 152 -11.52 -3.09 16.36
CA CYS A 152 -11.16 -2.51 17.66
C CYS A 152 -12.33 -1.67 18.17
N GLY A 153 -13.20 -2.26 19.00
CA GLY A 153 -14.49 -1.66 19.32
C GLY A 153 -15.32 -1.52 18.04
N GLU A 154 -15.60 -0.28 17.63
CA GLU A 154 -16.34 0.03 16.39
C GLU A 154 -15.43 0.47 15.23
N TYR A 155 -14.10 0.42 15.42
CA TYR A 155 -13.12 0.78 14.41
C TYR A 155 -12.70 -0.45 13.61
N ARG A 156 -12.71 -0.36 12.27
CA ARG A 156 -12.18 -1.42 11.40
C ARG A 156 -10.74 -1.11 11.00
N VAL A 157 -9.81 -2.00 11.33
CA VAL A 157 -8.41 -1.89 10.92
C VAL A 157 -8.26 -2.46 9.51
N LEU A 158 -7.68 -1.66 8.62
CA LEU A 158 -7.55 -1.97 7.19
C LEU A 158 -6.11 -1.91 6.69
N ASP A 159 -5.15 -1.63 7.58
CA ASP A 159 -3.73 -1.70 7.29
C ASP A 159 -3.20 -3.14 7.34
N ALA A 160 -1.90 -3.30 7.11
CA ALA A 160 -1.25 -4.61 7.05
C ALA A 160 -1.49 -5.51 8.28
N ARG A 161 -1.78 -4.96 9.47
CA ARG A 161 -2.13 -5.75 10.66
C ARG A 161 -3.41 -6.56 10.48
N GLY A 162 -4.36 -6.07 9.68
CA GLY A 162 -5.59 -6.80 9.34
C GLY A 162 -5.34 -8.12 8.58
N THR A 163 -4.14 -8.31 8.03
CA THR A 163 -3.79 -9.49 7.22
C THR A 163 -3.16 -10.63 8.00
N VAL A 164 -2.84 -10.43 9.28
CA VAL A 164 -2.13 -11.41 10.13
C VAL A 164 -3.00 -11.97 11.24
N THR A 165 -4.30 -11.69 11.25
CA THR A 165 -5.21 -12.01 12.37
C THR A 165 -5.33 -13.51 12.68
N ALA A 166 -5.09 -14.38 11.69
CA ALA A 166 -5.07 -15.82 11.90
C ALA A 166 -3.87 -16.29 12.73
N ASP A 167 -2.72 -15.64 12.58
CA ASP A 167 -1.46 -15.98 13.26
C ASP A 167 -1.23 -15.14 14.52
N ALA A 168 -1.69 -13.89 14.50
CA ALA A 168 -1.52 -12.89 15.55
C ALA A 168 -2.86 -12.14 15.78
N PRO A 169 -3.85 -12.77 16.44
CA PRO A 169 -5.17 -12.17 16.67
C PRO A 169 -5.13 -10.93 17.57
N ASP A 170 -4.08 -10.76 18.37
CA ASP A 170 -3.82 -9.60 19.24
C ASP A 170 -2.74 -8.65 18.67
N VAL A 171 -2.55 -8.64 17.35
CA VAL A 171 -1.48 -7.85 16.70
C VAL A 171 -1.53 -6.36 17.04
N VAL A 172 -2.72 -5.76 17.21
CA VAL A 172 -2.84 -4.31 17.49
C VAL A 172 -2.40 -3.99 18.91
N GLN A 173 -2.56 -4.92 19.85
CA GLN A 173 -2.10 -4.80 21.23
C GLN A 173 -0.56 -4.83 21.30
N GLN A 174 0.09 -5.58 20.40
CA GLN A 174 1.55 -5.73 20.40
C GLN A 174 2.26 -4.78 19.42
N VAL A 175 1.60 -4.32 18.35
CA VAL A 175 2.19 -3.55 17.26
C VAL A 175 1.38 -2.28 17.00
N ARG A 176 2.06 -1.14 17.05
CA ARG A 176 1.47 0.19 16.79
C ARG A 176 2.07 0.85 15.57
N ILE A 177 1.37 1.83 15.03
CA ILE A 177 1.89 2.68 13.97
C ILE A 177 2.71 3.82 14.59
N LEU A 178 3.97 3.95 14.18
CA LEU A 178 4.87 5.04 14.54
C LEU A 178 4.53 6.31 13.77
N THR A 179 4.45 6.21 12.44
CA THR A 179 4.10 7.31 11.54
C THR A 179 3.72 6.78 10.15
N LEU A 180 3.33 7.70 9.26
CA LEU A 180 3.01 7.42 7.86
C LEU A 180 3.94 8.15 6.90
N SER A 181 4.11 7.62 5.69
CA SER A 181 4.72 8.38 4.58
C SER A 181 3.78 9.46 4.05
N LYS A 182 4.21 10.14 2.99
CA LYS A 182 3.31 10.88 2.09
C LYS A 182 2.44 9.92 1.28
N GLU A 183 1.40 10.46 0.65
CA GLU A 183 0.48 9.74 -0.23
C GLU A 183 1.22 9.05 -1.38
N ILE A 184 0.77 7.84 -1.67
CA ILE A 184 1.22 6.99 -2.77
C ILE A 184 0.00 6.72 -3.65
N PRO A 185 0.04 7.00 -4.96
CA PRO A 185 -1.06 6.65 -5.86
C PRO A 185 -1.37 5.15 -5.81
N ASN A 186 -2.65 4.80 -5.78
CA ASN A 186 -3.08 3.40 -5.87
C ASN A 186 -2.76 2.78 -7.24
N ASP A 187 -3.03 1.48 -7.34
CA ASP A 187 -2.94 0.71 -8.58
C ASP A 187 -3.67 1.40 -9.73
N THR A 188 -3.07 1.34 -10.92
CA THR A 188 -3.62 1.92 -12.14
C THR A 188 -3.94 0.85 -13.16
N MET A 189 -5.14 0.93 -13.75
CA MET A 189 -5.41 0.31 -15.04
C MET A 189 -4.67 1.09 -16.11
N SER A 190 -3.66 0.46 -16.70
CA SER A 190 -2.77 1.07 -17.67
C SER A 190 -2.86 0.38 -19.03
N PHE A 191 -2.64 1.14 -20.09
CA PHE A 191 -2.72 0.73 -21.48
C PHE A 191 -1.35 0.81 -22.14
N SER A 192 -1.09 -0.09 -23.08
CA SER A 192 0.07 0.01 -23.96
C SER A 192 0.00 1.26 -24.87
N PRO A 193 1.14 1.79 -25.37
CA PRO A 193 1.21 3.11 -26.02
C PRO A 193 0.33 3.26 -27.27
N ASP A 194 0.14 2.19 -28.04
CA ASP A 194 -0.60 2.20 -29.32
C ASP A 194 -2.02 1.62 -29.16
N PHE A 195 -2.53 1.54 -27.93
CA PHE A 195 -3.85 0.96 -27.68
C PHE A 195 -4.96 1.79 -28.36
N PRO A 196 -5.87 1.18 -29.15
CA PRO A 196 -6.88 1.92 -29.90
C PRO A 196 -7.77 2.80 -29.01
N VAL A 197 -7.81 4.10 -29.31
CA VAL A 197 -8.48 5.12 -28.47
C VAL A 197 -9.97 4.80 -28.22
N GLU A 198 -10.70 4.37 -29.25
CA GLU A 198 -12.12 4.03 -29.09
C GLU A 198 -12.35 2.80 -28.20
N LEU A 199 -11.47 1.79 -28.34
CA LEU A 199 -11.53 0.59 -27.50
C LEU A 199 -11.11 0.91 -26.06
N ARG A 200 -10.08 1.75 -25.87
CA ARG A 200 -9.66 2.24 -24.56
C ARG A 200 -10.81 2.92 -23.83
N GLN A 201 -11.51 3.83 -24.50
CA GLN A 201 -12.66 4.53 -23.90
C GLN A 201 -13.79 3.56 -23.57
N THR A 202 -14.10 2.63 -24.47
CA THR A 202 -15.13 1.60 -24.24
C THR A 202 -14.82 0.76 -22.99
N ILE A 203 -13.56 0.37 -22.80
CA ILE A 203 -13.13 -0.41 -21.64
C ILE A 203 -13.16 0.43 -20.35
N ILE A 204 -12.73 1.69 -20.41
CA ILE A 204 -12.82 2.62 -19.28
C ILE A 204 -14.28 2.78 -18.83
N ASP A 205 -15.19 3.06 -19.76
CA ASP A 205 -16.61 3.25 -19.45
C ASP A 205 -17.22 1.98 -18.87
N ALA A 206 -16.92 0.82 -19.46
CA ALA A 206 -17.39 -0.47 -18.96
C ALA A 206 -16.85 -0.79 -17.56
N LEU A 207 -15.60 -0.44 -17.25
CA LEU A 207 -15.02 -0.68 -15.94
C LEU A 207 -15.60 0.26 -14.88
N ILE A 208 -15.86 1.53 -15.24
CA ILE A 208 -16.57 2.48 -14.37
C ILE A 208 -17.98 1.97 -14.03
N GLU A 209 -18.72 1.47 -15.02
CA GLU A 209 -20.06 0.89 -14.79
C GLU A 209 -19.98 -0.42 -13.99
N PHE A 210 -18.94 -1.24 -14.22
CA PHE A 210 -18.77 -2.50 -13.53
C PHE A 210 -18.46 -2.31 -12.04
N ILE A 211 -17.64 -1.30 -11.69
CA ILE A 211 -17.23 -1.01 -10.31
C ILE A 211 -18.34 -0.22 -9.62
N ASP A 212 -19.36 -0.97 -9.23
CA ASP A 212 -20.49 -0.55 -8.43
C ASP A 212 -20.63 -1.54 -7.26
N LEU A 213 -20.76 -1.03 -6.03
CA LEU A 213 -20.94 -1.85 -4.84
C LEU A 213 -22.31 -2.57 -4.83
N GLU A 214 -23.28 -2.10 -5.62
CA GLU A 214 -24.54 -2.79 -5.84
C GLU A 214 -24.43 -3.91 -6.89
N ASN A 215 -23.32 -3.98 -7.64
CA ASN A 215 -23.09 -5.01 -8.64
C ASN A 215 -22.53 -6.31 -7.99
N PRO A 216 -23.31 -7.41 -7.96
CA PRO A 216 -22.86 -8.67 -7.34
C PRO A 216 -21.67 -9.30 -8.06
N ASP A 217 -21.50 -9.06 -9.36
CA ASP A 217 -20.36 -9.59 -10.11
C ASP A 217 -19.06 -8.87 -9.73
N CYS A 218 -19.13 -7.57 -9.41
CA CYS A 218 -17.97 -6.86 -8.88
C CYS A 218 -17.60 -7.34 -7.48
N ALA A 219 -18.59 -7.58 -6.62
CA ALA A 219 -18.37 -8.11 -5.26
C ALA A 219 -17.68 -9.49 -5.26
N ASN A 220 -17.81 -10.25 -6.34
CA ASN A 220 -17.13 -11.53 -6.55
C ASN A 220 -15.78 -11.40 -7.29
N SER A 221 -15.33 -10.18 -7.60
CA SER A 221 -14.09 -9.90 -8.33
C SER A 221 -13.35 -8.67 -7.79
N LEU A 222 -13.26 -7.56 -8.55
CA LEU A 222 -12.45 -6.39 -8.22
C LEU A 222 -12.92 -5.68 -6.94
N CYS A 223 -14.22 -5.70 -6.65
CA CYS A 223 -14.77 -5.12 -5.43
C CYS A 223 -14.64 -6.03 -4.20
N ASN A 224 -14.15 -7.26 -4.36
CA ASN A 224 -13.95 -8.16 -3.24
C ASN A 224 -12.76 -7.70 -2.39
N GLU A 225 -12.99 -7.44 -1.10
CA GLU A 225 -11.96 -7.00 -0.17
C GLU A 225 -10.81 -8.00 0.01
N LYS A 226 -11.09 -9.30 -0.10
CA LYS A 226 -10.06 -10.36 -0.02
C LYS A 226 -9.26 -10.49 -1.32
N PHE A 227 -9.54 -9.65 -2.32
CA PHE A 227 -8.79 -9.56 -3.57
C PHE A 227 -8.26 -8.14 -3.80
N TYR A 228 -8.95 -7.30 -4.57
CA TYR A 228 -8.51 -5.92 -4.84
C TYR A 228 -9.16 -4.87 -3.93
N GLY A 229 -10.38 -5.14 -3.46
CA GLY A 229 -11.15 -4.27 -2.55
C GLY A 229 -11.49 -2.90 -3.13
N TRP A 230 -11.64 -2.79 -4.45
CA TRP A 230 -11.98 -1.53 -5.10
C TRP A 230 -13.42 -1.14 -4.80
N THR A 231 -13.64 0.10 -4.39
CA THR A 231 -14.98 0.64 -4.14
C THR A 231 -15.40 1.65 -5.20
N ALA A 232 -14.44 2.21 -5.91
CA ALA A 232 -14.64 3.08 -7.05
C ALA A 232 -13.37 3.11 -7.91
N VAL A 233 -13.42 3.84 -9.02
CA VAL A 233 -12.28 4.17 -9.86
C VAL A 233 -12.36 5.63 -10.26
N GLY A 234 -11.20 6.26 -10.39
CA GLY A 234 -11.08 7.67 -10.78
C GLY A 234 -10.11 7.86 -11.93
N PRO A 235 -10.20 8.98 -12.66
CA PRO A 235 -9.17 9.34 -13.64
C PRO A 235 -7.82 9.52 -12.93
N ILE A 236 -6.74 9.11 -13.60
CA ILE A 236 -5.37 9.32 -13.13
C ILE A 236 -4.48 9.72 -14.30
N ALA A 237 -3.59 10.68 -14.05
CA ALA A 237 -2.67 11.22 -15.03
C ALA A 237 -1.24 10.75 -14.75
N ASP A 238 -0.36 10.91 -15.73
CA ASP A 238 1.03 10.47 -15.61
C ASP A 238 1.80 11.22 -14.52
N GLU A 239 1.47 12.50 -14.33
CA GLU A 239 2.09 13.40 -13.35
C GLU A 239 1.78 12.97 -11.91
N ASN A 240 0.72 12.20 -11.68
CA ASN A 240 0.44 11.64 -10.36
C ASN A 240 1.56 10.70 -9.87
N PHE A 241 2.38 10.17 -10.78
CA PHE A 241 3.47 9.24 -10.48
C PHE A 241 4.85 9.92 -10.37
N ASP A 242 4.93 11.25 -10.47
CA ASP A 242 6.21 11.98 -10.40
C ASP A 242 6.93 11.79 -9.06
N GLY A 243 6.17 11.69 -7.96
CA GLY A 243 6.74 11.36 -6.65
C GLY A 243 7.46 10.00 -6.66
N VAL A 244 6.89 8.99 -7.33
CA VAL A 244 7.49 7.67 -7.45
C VAL A 244 8.74 7.70 -8.33
N ARG A 245 8.74 8.48 -9.41
CA ARG A 245 9.93 8.66 -10.27
C ARG A 245 11.12 9.25 -9.52
N ILE A 246 10.88 10.26 -8.68
CA ILE A 246 11.93 10.89 -7.87
C ILE A 246 12.59 9.84 -6.95
N LEU A 247 11.77 8.99 -6.32
CA LEU A 247 12.25 7.95 -5.41
C LEU A 247 13.07 6.88 -6.13
N VAL A 248 12.59 6.40 -7.29
CA VAL A 248 13.33 5.44 -8.12
C VAL A 248 14.70 5.99 -8.50
N ALA A 249 14.77 7.27 -8.89
CA ALA A 249 16.01 7.93 -9.23
C ALA A 249 16.97 8.08 -8.03
N GLN A 250 16.44 8.39 -6.83
CA GLN A 250 17.24 8.48 -5.59
C GLN A 250 17.85 7.13 -5.19
N GLN A 251 17.13 6.03 -5.40
CA GLN A 251 17.62 4.68 -5.11
C GLN A 251 18.64 4.16 -6.13
N GLY A 252 18.98 4.96 -7.15
CA GLY A 252 19.90 4.56 -8.21
C GLY A 252 19.37 3.39 -9.06
N ILE A 253 18.08 3.10 -8.97
CA ILE A 253 17.42 2.04 -9.74
C ILE A 253 17.39 2.51 -11.20
N THR A 254 18.18 1.86 -12.04
CA THR A 254 18.21 2.16 -13.47
C THR A 254 17.35 1.16 -14.25
N LEU A 255 17.01 1.53 -15.49
CA LEU A 255 16.34 0.62 -16.42
C LEU A 255 17.10 -0.69 -16.64
N GLU A 256 18.42 -0.70 -16.43
CA GLU A 256 19.28 -1.89 -16.58
C GLU A 256 19.22 -2.85 -15.37
N ASP A 257 18.77 -2.36 -14.21
CA ASP A 257 18.63 -3.13 -12.97
C ASP A 257 17.25 -3.81 -12.89
N LEU A 258 16.24 -3.25 -13.57
CA LEU A 258 14.84 -3.65 -13.50
C LEU A 258 14.42 -4.77 -14.47
N GLY A 259 15.39 -5.37 -15.17
CA GLY A 259 15.15 -6.41 -16.18
C GLY A 259 16.09 -7.63 -16.08
N LYS A 260 16.74 -7.82 -14.93
CA LYS A 260 17.61 -8.98 -14.63
C LYS A 260 16.98 -9.89 -13.59
#